data_AF-A0A2E9NI28-F1
#
_entry.id   AF-A0A2E9NI28-F1
#
_cell.length_a   1.000
_cell.length_b   1.000
_cell.length_c   1.000
_cell.angle_alpha   90.00
_cell.angle_beta   90.00
_cell.angle_gamma   90.00
#
_symmetry.space_group_name_H-M   'P 1'
#
loop_
_entity.id
_entity.type
_entity.pdbx_description
1 polymer ?
#
loop_
_entity_poly.entity_id
_entity_poly.type
_entity_poly.pdbx_seq_one_letter_code
_entity_poly.pdbx_strand_id
1 'polypeptide(L)'
;MANRPVDTDRAATDRKAGFDVQAEFERFDQRNDVFRRSWWDSRIRSDESKQFYATYREPLTLWRRTDGFTQKDYALRNAAWHVSDLFTELKQDEDRREGFTDEFTLDRGVARERMNLGTPAAAAAEVKRVARGFGADLVGITAHDERWMYVNKFSDLSLQAKPQEIPAGMTSVIVTAQSMDYDLIRTVPSALSGAATGAGYSRDAMVVLSTAQYIQNLGYRAVASMNDTSLAIPLAIQAGLGEYGRLGLLITKEFGPRVRLGKIYTDLPLAHDQPARFGVKAFCDVCRRCSQACPVKAVSEDAPTTMRHNESNLRGVRKWSIDAERCFGYWAAQNSDCAICLRVCPYNKDFSKWWLRVGRWLAGTPLRRLMLWLDVALGYGERMDPKRWWAAAG
;
A
#
# COMPACT_ATOMS: atom_id res chain seq x y z
N MET A 1 18.48 19.59 17.46
CA MET A 1 17.66 20.09 16.34
C MET A 1 16.45 20.78 16.95
N ALA A 2 16.35 22.10 16.79
CA ALA A 2 15.29 22.89 17.41
C ALA A 2 13.93 22.60 16.72
N ASN A 3 12.88 22.42 17.54
CA ASN A 3 11.49 22.27 17.10
C ASN A 3 11.10 23.48 16.22
N ARG A 4 11.00 23.27 14.90
CA ARG A 4 10.31 24.23 14.03
C ARG A 4 8.85 24.31 14.48
N PRO A 5 8.26 25.51 14.60
CA PRO A 5 6.85 25.65 14.91
C PRO A 5 6.01 24.87 13.89
N VAL A 6 5.01 24.14 14.39
CA VAL A 6 4.08 23.40 13.54
C VAL A 6 3.33 24.42 12.69
N ASP A 7 3.63 24.44 11.39
CA ASP A 7 2.93 25.23 10.38
C ASP A 7 1.40 25.08 10.56
N THR A 8 0.68 26.19 10.70
CA THR A 8 -0.75 26.21 11.03
C THR A 8 -1.60 25.49 9.97
N ASP A 9 -1.15 25.51 8.71
CA ASP A 9 -1.81 24.79 7.62
C ASP A 9 -1.58 23.28 7.72
N ARG A 10 -0.43 22.87 8.24
CA ARG A 10 -0.11 21.46 8.50
C ARG A 10 -0.96 20.90 9.65
N ALA A 11 -1.12 21.64 10.75
CA ALA A 11 -1.97 21.20 11.86
C ALA A 11 -3.44 21.03 11.43
N ALA A 12 -3.95 21.89 10.55
CA ALA A 12 -5.28 21.76 9.99
C ALA A 12 -5.41 20.51 9.09
N THR A 13 -4.41 20.26 8.25
CA THR A 13 -4.35 19.09 7.37
C THR A 13 -4.28 17.79 8.15
N ASP A 14 -3.45 17.72 9.20
CA ASP A 14 -3.34 16.55 10.08
C ASP A 14 -4.66 16.24 10.79
N ARG A 15 -5.35 17.28 11.29
CA ARG A 15 -6.69 17.11 11.87
C ARG A 15 -7.67 16.56 10.84
N LYS A 16 -7.65 17.01 9.58
CA LYS A 16 -8.51 16.44 8.53
C LYS A 16 -8.13 14.99 8.21
N ALA A 17 -6.84 14.68 8.10
CA ALA A 17 -6.31 13.35 7.85
C ALA A 17 -6.50 12.36 9.02
N GLY A 18 -6.72 12.87 10.23
CA GLY A 18 -6.80 12.04 11.43
C GLY A 18 -5.44 11.55 11.92
N PHE A 19 -4.39 12.29 11.59
CA PHE A 19 -3.06 12.04 12.12
C PHE A 19 -2.96 12.61 13.53
N ASP A 20 -2.33 11.82 14.40
CA ASP A 20 -1.99 12.20 15.77
C ASP A 20 -0.48 11.99 15.95
N VAL A 21 0.27 12.93 15.36
CA VAL A 21 1.74 12.96 15.35
C VAL A 21 2.22 13.64 16.63
N GLN A 22 3.04 12.94 17.40
CA GLN A 22 3.58 13.39 18.68
C GLN A 22 4.90 14.14 18.49
N ALA A 23 5.37 14.79 19.57
CA ALA A 23 6.62 15.55 19.55
C ALA A 23 7.87 14.66 19.34
N GLU A 24 7.82 13.40 19.78
CA GLU A 24 8.88 12.40 19.63
C GLU A 24 8.87 11.68 18.27
N PHE A 25 8.15 12.22 17.28
CA PHE A 25 8.10 11.66 15.93
C PHE A 25 9.49 11.60 15.29
N GLU A 26 9.80 10.44 14.72
CA GLU A 26 11.02 10.20 13.95
C GLU A 26 10.65 9.62 12.59
N ARG A 27 11.30 10.14 11.54
CA ARG A 27 11.19 9.58 10.20
C ARG A 27 11.69 8.13 10.21
N PHE A 28 11.06 7.30 9.39
CA PHE A 28 11.36 5.87 9.35
C PHE A 28 12.62 5.61 8.52
N ASP A 29 13.49 4.72 9.00
CA ASP A 29 14.61 4.21 8.20
C ASP A 29 14.18 2.92 7.50
N GLN A 30 14.30 2.84 6.17
CA GLN A 30 13.83 1.69 5.40
C GLN A 30 14.52 0.39 5.83
N ARG A 31 15.76 0.46 6.38
CA ARG A 31 16.46 -0.71 6.94
C ARG A 31 15.62 -1.46 7.98
N ASN A 32 14.76 -0.73 8.71
CA ASN A 32 13.92 -1.26 9.77
C ASN A 32 12.58 -1.81 9.28
N ASP A 33 12.24 -1.66 8.00
CA ASP A 33 11.10 -2.38 7.42
C ASP A 33 11.29 -3.89 7.61
N VAL A 34 10.22 -4.63 7.93
CA VAL A 34 10.34 -6.04 8.30
C VAL A 34 10.87 -6.89 7.14
N PHE A 35 10.55 -6.53 5.90
CA PHE A 35 11.09 -7.22 4.72
C PHE A 35 12.58 -6.96 4.61
N ARG A 36 13.06 -5.73 4.87
CA ARG A 36 14.51 -5.45 4.89
C ARG A 36 15.22 -6.15 6.04
N ARG A 37 14.65 -6.10 7.25
CA ARG A 37 15.19 -6.78 8.43
C ARG A 37 15.32 -8.29 8.24
N SER A 38 14.44 -8.93 7.47
CA SER A 38 14.55 -10.36 7.18
C SER A 38 15.82 -10.78 6.41
N TRP A 39 16.61 -9.84 5.88
CA TRP A 39 17.90 -10.10 5.22
C TRP A 39 19.10 -10.01 6.16
N TRP A 40 19.03 -9.19 7.21
CA TRP A 40 20.19 -8.88 8.06
C TRP A 40 19.99 -9.11 9.57
N ASP A 41 18.74 -9.08 10.05
CA ASP A 41 18.41 -9.27 11.46
C ASP A 41 18.19 -10.76 11.76
N SER A 42 19.07 -11.33 12.59
CA SER A 42 19.05 -12.75 12.95
C SER A 42 17.80 -13.18 13.72
N ARG A 43 17.01 -12.24 14.26
CA ARG A 43 15.73 -12.53 14.93
C ARG A 43 14.60 -12.86 13.96
N ILE A 44 14.70 -12.37 12.71
CA ILE A 44 13.66 -12.50 11.68
C ILE A 44 14.12 -13.40 10.54
N ARG A 45 15.42 -13.33 10.20
CA ARG A 45 16.01 -14.13 9.14
C ARG A 45 15.98 -15.61 9.52
N SER A 46 15.27 -16.40 8.74
CA SER A 46 15.17 -17.86 8.88
C SER A 46 15.24 -18.56 7.51
N ASP A 47 15.20 -19.89 7.49
CA ASP A 47 15.12 -20.61 6.22
C ASP A 47 13.76 -20.44 5.55
N GLU A 48 12.68 -20.31 6.34
CA GLU A 48 11.35 -19.97 5.84
C GLU A 48 11.31 -18.56 5.23
N SER A 49 11.99 -17.58 5.84
CA SER A 49 12.03 -16.22 5.26
C SER A 49 12.80 -16.19 3.94
N LYS A 50 13.87 -16.97 3.80
CA LYS A 50 14.58 -17.14 2.52
C LYS A 50 13.70 -17.84 1.50
N GLN A 51 13.05 -18.93 1.89
CA GLN A 51 12.17 -19.70 1.02
C GLN A 51 11.02 -18.85 0.50
N PHE A 52 10.42 -18.01 1.36
CA PHE A 52 9.38 -17.06 0.96
C PHE A 52 9.80 -16.25 -0.27
N TYR A 53 10.95 -15.58 -0.23
CA TYR A 53 11.44 -14.79 -1.37
C TYR A 53 11.78 -15.66 -2.59
N ALA A 54 12.40 -16.82 -2.38
CA ALA A 54 12.73 -17.75 -3.46
C ALA A 54 11.47 -18.18 -4.23
N THR A 55 10.33 -18.38 -3.57
CA THR A 55 9.08 -18.80 -4.24
C THR A 55 8.55 -17.80 -5.27
N TYR A 56 8.92 -16.52 -5.17
CA TYR A 56 8.52 -15.48 -6.13
C TYR A 56 9.50 -15.36 -7.29
N ARG A 57 10.76 -15.78 -7.13
CA ARG A 57 11.84 -15.57 -8.10
C ARG A 57 12.25 -16.84 -8.85
N GLU A 58 12.10 -17.98 -8.21
CA GLU A 58 12.54 -19.26 -8.73
C GLU A 58 11.35 -20.17 -9.03
N PRO A 59 11.40 -20.97 -10.12
CA PRO A 59 10.45 -22.04 -10.32
C PRO A 59 10.45 -23.00 -9.12
N LEU A 60 9.31 -23.18 -8.48
CA LEU A 60 9.21 -24.13 -7.38
C LEU A 60 9.51 -25.54 -7.89
N THR A 61 10.42 -26.22 -7.21
CA THR A 61 10.78 -27.62 -7.48
C THR A 61 9.83 -28.60 -6.79
N LEU A 62 9.11 -28.15 -5.76
CA LEU A 62 8.15 -28.95 -4.99
C LEU A 62 6.83 -28.18 -4.84
N TRP A 63 5.73 -28.85 -5.16
CA TRP A 63 4.38 -28.28 -5.11
C TRP A 63 3.59 -28.88 -3.95
N ARG A 64 2.84 -28.03 -3.24
CA ARG A 64 1.87 -28.52 -2.25
C ARG A 64 0.67 -29.11 -2.99
N ARG A 65 0.08 -30.18 -2.44
CA ARG A 65 -1.18 -30.77 -2.95
C ARG A 65 -2.42 -30.18 -2.31
N THR A 66 -2.24 -29.23 -1.38
CA THR A 66 -3.33 -28.55 -0.67
C THR A 66 -4.02 -27.54 -1.58
N ASP A 67 -5.34 -27.45 -1.48
CA ASP A 67 -6.13 -26.48 -2.26
C ASP A 67 -5.66 -25.04 -1.99
N GLY A 68 -5.46 -24.28 -3.07
CA GLY A 68 -4.91 -22.91 -3.04
C GLY A 68 -3.39 -22.81 -2.99
N PHE A 69 -2.67 -23.92 -2.96
CA PHE A 69 -1.20 -23.96 -2.98
C PHE A 69 -0.67 -24.97 -4.03
N THR A 70 -1.48 -25.29 -5.02
CA THR A 70 -1.11 -26.18 -6.12
C THR A 70 -0.20 -25.46 -7.12
N GLN A 71 0.39 -26.22 -8.05
CA GLN A 71 1.19 -25.65 -9.14
C GLN A 71 0.42 -24.57 -9.93
N LYS A 72 -0.88 -24.79 -10.18
CA LYS A 72 -1.71 -23.83 -10.92
C LYS A 72 -1.89 -22.50 -10.17
N ASP A 73 -2.02 -22.56 -8.85
CA ASP A 73 -2.18 -21.38 -8.00
C ASP A 73 -0.92 -20.52 -8.00
N TYR A 74 0.24 -21.15 -7.83
CA TYR A 74 1.54 -20.49 -7.91
C TYR A 74 1.87 -19.99 -9.31
N ALA A 75 1.48 -20.73 -10.36
CA ALA A 75 1.68 -20.29 -11.74
C ALA A 75 0.93 -18.97 -12.02
N LEU A 76 -0.35 -18.88 -11.64
CA LEU A 76 -1.11 -17.63 -11.78
C LEU A 76 -0.53 -16.51 -10.91
N ARG A 77 -0.17 -16.82 -9.66
CA ARG A 77 0.48 -15.87 -8.75
C ARG A 77 1.72 -15.27 -9.41
N ASN A 78 2.70 -16.10 -9.76
CA ASN A 78 3.98 -15.64 -10.29
C ASN A 78 3.80 -14.91 -11.63
N ALA A 79 2.89 -15.37 -12.50
CA ALA A 79 2.55 -14.66 -13.74
C ALA A 79 2.01 -13.25 -13.47
N ALA A 80 1.21 -13.06 -12.40
CA ALA A 80 0.68 -11.75 -12.04
C ALA A 80 1.76 -10.77 -11.55
N TRP A 81 2.85 -11.27 -10.97
CA TRP A 81 4.00 -10.48 -10.51
C TRP A 81 4.99 -10.12 -11.62
N HIS A 82 4.94 -10.82 -12.76
CA HIS A 82 5.95 -10.78 -13.81
C HIS A 82 6.42 -9.36 -14.21
N VAL A 83 5.50 -8.42 -14.47
CA VAL A 83 5.88 -7.06 -14.89
C VAL A 83 6.61 -6.32 -13.77
N SER A 84 6.13 -6.43 -12.53
CA SER A 84 6.80 -5.84 -11.38
C SER A 84 8.19 -6.45 -11.15
N ASP A 85 8.31 -7.76 -11.33
CA ASP A 85 9.57 -8.48 -11.15
C ASP A 85 10.60 -8.06 -12.21
N LEU A 86 10.20 -7.85 -13.47
CA LEU A 86 11.11 -7.35 -14.51
C LEU A 86 11.88 -6.11 -14.04
N PHE A 87 11.19 -5.09 -13.49
CA PHE A 87 11.86 -3.89 -12.99
C PHE A 87 12.66 -4.11 -11.70
N THR A 88 12.15 -4.99 -10.82
CA THR A 88 12.82 -5.36 -9.57
C THR A 88 14.15 -6.09 -9.85
N GLU A 89 14.26 -6.74 -11.00
CA GLU A 89 15.41 -7.57 -11.38
C GLU A 89 16.33 -6.93 -12.43
N LEU A 90 15.83 -5.96 -13.20
CA LEU A 90 16.54 -5.35 -14.33
C LEU A 90 17.91 -4.76 -13.96
N LYS A 91 18.05 -4.21 -12.75
CA LYS A 91 19.22 -3.44 -12.32
C LYS A 91 19.87 -3.96 -11.03
N GLN A 92 19.79 -5.26 -10.80
CA GLN A 92 20.40 -5.87 -9.60
C GLN A 92 21.94 -5.74 -9.60
N ASP A 93 22.57 -5.70 -10.78
CA ASP A 93 24.00 -5.45 -10.96
C ASP A 93 24.42 -4.03 -10.55
N GLU A 94 23.50 -3.07 -10.61
CA GLU A 94 23.64 -1.71 -10.07
C GLU A 94 23.27 -1.63 -8.57
N ASP A 95 23.04 -2.77 -7.89
CA ASP A 95 22.57 -2.84 -6.50
C ASP A 95 21.18 -2.20 -6.30
N ARG A 96 20.32 -2.20 -7.32
CA ARG A 96 18.98 -1.57 -7.28
C ARG A 96 17.85 -2.58 -7.44
N ARG A 97 16.77 -2.38 -6.68
CA ARG A 97 15.48 -3.07 -6.88
C ARG A 97 14.35 -2.05 -7.03
N GLU A 98 14.09 -1.67 -8.28
CA GLU A 98 13.14 -0.62 -8.60
C GLU A 98 11.71 -1.01 -8.22
N GLY A 99 10.99 -0.08 -7.58
CA GLY A 99 9.65 -0.27 -7.05
C GLY A 99 9.58 -0.86 -5.63
N PHE A 100 10.69 -1.34 -5.06
CA PHE A 100 10.73 -1.92 -3.70
C PHE A 100 11.74 -1.28 -2.78
N THR A 101 13.01 -1.19 -3.19
CA THR A 101 14.04 -0.48 -2.42
C THR A 101 14.45 0.82 -3.07
N ASP A 102 14.26 0.93 -4.37
CA ASP A 102 14.68 2.06 -5.18
C ASP A 102 13.51 2.57 -6.01
N GLU A 103 13.45 3.87 -6.22
CA GLU A 103 12.60 4.51 -7.21
C GLU A 103 12.94 4.03 -8.64
N PHE A 104 11.99 4.18 -9.55
CA PHE A 104 12.17 3.76 -10.93
C PHE A 104 13.09 4.67 -11.73
N THR A 105 13.88 4.09 -12.63
CA THR A 105 14.55 4.83 -13.70
C THR A 105 13.57 5.05 -14.85
N LEU A 106 13.41 6.29 -15.29
CA LEU A 106 12.63 6.62 -16.49
C LEU A 106 13.53 6.61 -17.73
N ASP A 107 12.98 6.13 -18.84
CA ASP A 107 13.70 5.89 -20.09
C ASP A 107 14.23 7.20 -20.73
N ARG A 108 13.40 8.24 -20.73
CA ARG A 108 13.73 9.52 -21.38
C ARG A 108 13.94 10.61 -20.35
N GLY A 109 14.81 11.56 -20.67
CA GLY A 109 15.00 12.76 -19.85
C GLY A 109 13.84 13.74 -19.92
N VAL A 110 13.88 14.76 -19.07
CA VAL A 110 12.91 15.86 -19.03
C VAL A 110 12.99 16.69 -20.30
N ALA A 111 11.83 17.00 -20.90
CA ALA A 111 11.77 17.88 -22.06
C ALA A 111 12.32 19.27 -21.74
N ARG A 112 13.01 19.90 -22.71
CA ARG A 112 13.67 21.20 -22.50
C ARG A 112 12.67 22.33 -22.31
N GLU A 113 11.56 22.28 -23.03
CA GLU A 113 10.50 23.29 -22.98
C GLU A 113 9.43 22.87 -21.98
N ARG A 114 9.06 23.78 -21.08
CA ARG A 114 7.96 23.58 -20.15
C ARG A 114 6.64 23.96 -20.80
N MET A 115 5.73 23.01 -20.86
CA MET A 115 4.37 23.27 -21.31
C MET A 115 3.59 24.02 -20.24
N ASN A 116 2.88 25.09 -20.63
CA ASN A 116 1.97 25.79 -19.74
C ASN A 116 0.63 25.05 -19.65
N LEU A 117 0.35 24.40 -18.51
CA LEU A 117 -0.91 23.70 -18.24
C LEU A 117 -2.00 24.61 -17.62
N GLY A 118 -1.78 25.93 -17.59
CA GLY A 118 -2.69 26.90 -17.01
C GLY A 118 -2.61 26.94 -15.48
N THR A 119 -3.75 26.82 -14.80
CA THR A 119 -3.79 26.87 -13.33
C THR A 119 -3.39 25.52 -12.71
N PRO A 120 -2.89 25.49 -11.45
CA PRO A 120 -2.61 24.23 -10.75
C PRO A 120 -3.82 23.29 -10.67
N ALA A 121 -5.04 23.83 -10.64
CA ALA A 121 -6.27 23.03 -10.67
C ALA A 121 -6.52 22.37 -12.03
N ALA A 122 -6.25 23.08 -13.13
CA ALA A 122 -6.35 22.53 -14.48
C ALA A 122 -5.28 21.43 -14.69
N ALA A 123 -4.03 21.70 -14.32
CA ALA A 123 -2.95 20.72 -14.35
C ALA A 123 -3.27 19.46 -13.53
N ALA A 124 -3.81 19.62 -12.31
CA ALA A 124 -4.25 18.51 -11.47
C ALA A 124 -5.37 17.68 -12.11
N ALA A 125 -6.36 18.33 -12.72
CA ALA A 125 -7.44 17.64 -13.41
C ALA A 125 -6.93 16.83 -14.62
N GLU A 126 -6.00 17.42 -15.38
CA GLU A 126 -5.38 16.78 -16.54
C GLU A 126 -4.54 15.57 -16.13
N VAL A 127 -3.60 15.72 -15.19
CA VAL A 127 -2.75 14.62 -14.72
C VAL A 127 -3.58 13.47 -14.15
N LYS A 128 -4.65 13.77 -13.39
CA LYS A 128 -5.58 12.74 -12.92
C LYS A 128 -6.30 12.02 -14.06
N ARG A 129 -6.69 12.74 -15.12
CA ARG A 129 -7.31 12.14 -16.31
C ARG A 129 -6.31 11.23 -17.03
N VAL A 130 -5.06 11.67 -17.18
CA VAL A 130 -3.99 10.89 -17.82
C VAL A 130 -3.66 9.64 -17.02
N ALA A 131 -3.44 9.75 -15.71
CA ALA A 131 -3.16 8.59 -14.85
C ALA A 131 -4.29 7.55 -14.86
N ARG A 132 -5.56 7.98 -14.87
CA ARG A 132 -6.71 7.08 -15.08
C ARG A 132 -6.72 6.46 -16.46
N GLY A 133 -6.34 7.21 -17.50
CA GLY A 133 -6.18 6.71 -18.86
C GLY A 133 -5.11 5.61 -18.96
N PHE A 134 -4.05 5.69 -18.14
CA PHE A 134 -3.05 4.62 -17.99
C PHE A 134 -3.50 3.49 -17.08
N GLY A 135 -4.68 3.56 -16.46
CA GLY A 135 -5.27 2.46 -15.70
C GLY A 135 -5.29 2.63 -14.18
N ALA A 136 -4.98 3.81 -13.64
CA ALA A 136 -5.17 4.06 -12.21
C ALA A 136 -6.65 4.00 -11.82
N ASP A 137 -7.02 3.15 -10.86
CA ASP A 137 -8.39 3.10 -10.35
C ASP A 137 -8.72 4.35 -9.52
N LEU A 138 -7.78 4.81 -8.69
CA LEU A 138 -7.87 6.07 -7.95
C LEU A 138 -6.62 6.91 -8.14
N VAL A 139 -6.79 8.24 -8.11
CA VAL A 139 -5.69 9.21 -8.19
C VAL A 139 -6.00 10.37 -7.27
N GLY A 140 -5.07 10.66 -6.36
CA GLY A 140 -5.11 11.81 -5.47
C GLY A 140 -3.78 12.55 -5.53
N ILE A 141 -3.77 13.82 -5.17
CA ILE A 141 -2.58 14.67 -5.19
C ILE A 141 -2.44 15.34 -3.83
N THR A 142 -1.25 15.29 -3.25
CA THR A 142 -0.92 15.95 -1.97
C THR A 142 0.36 16.75 -2.10
N ALA A 143 0.60 17.65 -1.15
CA ALA A 143 1.91 18.25 -0.96
C ALA A 143 2.94 17.17 -0.60
N HIS A 144 4.19 17.43 -1.00
CA HIS A 144 5.35 16.68 -0.51
C HIS A 144 5.50 16.88 1.01
N ASP A 145 5.46 15.78 1.76
CA ASP A 145 5.57 15.79 3.22
C ASP A 145 6.78 14.97 3.68
N GLU A 146 7.84 15.70 4.03
CA GLU A 146 9.12 15.14 4.48
C GLU A 146 8.99 14.16 5.64
N ARG A 147 7.93 14.24 6.47
CA ARG A 147 7.73 13.31 7.60
C ARG A 147 7.61 11.87 7.14
N TRP A 148 7.00 11.65 5.98
CA TRP A 148 6.67 10.31 5.48
C TRP A 148 7.76 9.73 4.58
N MET A 149 8.77 10.53 4.23
CA MET A 149 9.94 10.07 3.49
C MET A 149 10.83 9.20 4.38
N TYR A 150 11.40 8.14 3.81
CA TYR A 150 12.40 7.37 4.54
C TYR A 150 13.66 8.23 4.78
N VAL A 151 14.33 8.02 5.91
CA VAL A 151 15.61 8.69 6.18
C VAL A 151 16.67 8.19 5.19
N ASN A 152 16.76 6.87 5.04
CA ASN A 152 17.66 6.18 4.13
C ASN A 152 16.85 5.11 3.37
N LYS A 153 17.23 4.86 2.12
CA LYS A 153 16.93 3.60 1.42
C LYS A 153 17.83 2.49 1.99
N PHE A 154 17.47 1.23 1.77
CA PHE A 154 18.30 0.09 2.16
C PHE A 154 18.29 -0.99 1.08
N SER A 155 19.48 -1.35 0.57
CA SER A 155 19.64 -2.45 -0.38
C SER A 155 19.64 -3.79 0.36
N ASP A 156 18.79 -4.73 -0.07
CA ASP A 156 18.85 -6.13 0.39
C ASP A 156 19.92 -6.97 -0.33
N LEU A 157 20.54 -6.43 -1.39
CA LEU A 157 21.62 -7.06 -2.13
C LEU A 157 22.97 -6.81 -1.44
N SER A 158 23.35 -5.53 -1.26
CA SER A 158 24.60 -5.14 -0.58
C SER A 158 24.49 -5.03 0.94
N LEU A 159 23.28 -5.05 1.49
CA LEU A 159 23.00 -4.83 2.92
C LEU A 159 23.47 -3.46 3.44
N GLN A 160 23.49 -2.46 2.56
CA GLN A 160 23.93 -1.09 2.88
C GLN A 160 22.77 -0.10 2.84
N ALA A 161 22.87 0.91 3.72
CA ALA A 161 22.01 2.09 3.65
C ALA A 161 22.44 2.98 2.48
N LYS A 162 21.45 3.55 1.79
CA LYS A 162 21.63 4.48 0.67
C LYS A 162 20.87 5.77 0.95
N PRO A 163 21.35 6.93 0.48
CA PRO A 163 20.59 8.17 0.58
C PRO A 163 19.28 8.08 -0.23
N GLN A 164 18.31 8.93 0.11
CA GLN A 164 17.13 9.14 -0.72
C GLN A 164 17.53 9.82 -2.04
N GLU A 165 16.95 9.38 -3.15
CA GLU A 165 17.25 9.90 -4.49
C GLU A 165 16.13 10.79 -5.04
N ILE A 166 15.17 11.20 -4.19
CA ILE A 166 14.18 12.21 -4.58
C ILE A 166 14.86 13.58 -4.67
N PRO A 167 14.91 14.21 -5.86
CA PRO A 167 15.61 15.47 -6.03
C PRO A 167 14.97 16.59 -5.22
N ALA A 168 15.78 17.55 -4.77
CA ALA A 168 15.27 18.72 -4.08
C ALA A 168 14.28 19.53 -4.95
N GLY A 169 13.29 20.14 -4.28
CA GLY A 169 12.30 21.01 -4.93
C GLY A 169 11.12 20.28 -5.56
N MET A 170 10.92 18.98 -5.30
CA MET A 170 9.61 18.35 -5.54
C MET A 170 8.59 18.94 -4.57
N THR A 171 7.45 19.38 -5.10
CA THR A 171 6.42 20.10 -4.32
C THR A 171 5.16 19.27 -4.12
N SER A 172 4.88 18.36 -5.05
CA SER A 172 3.66 17.57 -5.08
C SER A 172 3.96 16.09 -5.20
N VAL A 173 3.09 15.28 -4.60
CA VAL A 173 3.06 13.82 -4.74
C VAL A 173 1.71 13.43 -5.32
N ILE A 174 1.73 12.79 -6.49
CA ILE A 174 0.56 12.14 -7.07
C ILE A 174 0.55 10.71 -6.53
N VAL A 175 -0.53 10.33 -5.86
CA VAL A 175 -0.72 8.99 -5.31
C VAL A 175 -1.74 8.26 -6.18
N THR A 176 -1.34 7.12 -6.72
CA THR A 176 -2.20 6.21 -7.48
C THR A 176 -2.64 5.07 -6.59
N ALA A 177 -3.83 4.52 -6.85
CA ALA A 177 -4.24 3.26 -6.24
C ALA A 177 -4.77 2.28 -7.29
N GLN A 178 -4.33 1.02 -7.18
CA GLN A 178 -4.82 -0.09 -8.01
C GLN A 178 -5.66 -1.02 -7.15
N SER A 179 -6.91 -1.23 -7.53
CA SER A 179 -7.78 -2.22 -6.90
C SER A 179 -7.24 -3.63 -7.13
N MET A 180 -7.29 -4.46 -6.09
CA MET A 180 -7.04 -5.89 -6.25
C MET A 180 -8.35 -6.62 -6.51
N ASP A 181 -8.28 -7.78 -7.14
CA ASP A 181 -9.46 -8.59 -7.44
C ASP A 181 -10.19 -9.05 -6.17
N TYR A 182 -11.51 -8.90 -6.14
CA TYR A 182 -12.31 -9.19 -4.94
C TYR A 182 -12.36 -10.68 -4.62
N ASP A 183 -12.59 -11.52 -5.62
CA ASP A 183 -12.82 -12.95 -5.41
C ASP A 183 -11.51 -13.70 -5.17
N LEU A 184 -10.39 -13.30 -5.79
CA LEU A 184 -9.06 -13.78 -5.42
C LEU A 184 -8.73 -13.44 -3.97
N ILE A 185 -9.05 -12.24 -3.47
CA ILE A 185 -8.84 -11.91 -2.05
C ILE A 185 -9.74 -12.75 -1.12
N ARG A 186 -10.87 -13.26 -1.60
CA ARG A 186 -11.70 -14.19 -0.81
C ARG A 186 -11.07 -15.57 -0.66
N THR A 187 -10.09 -15.96 -1.47
CA THR A 187 -9.44 -17.27 -1.34
C THR A 187 -8.38 -17.33 -0.23
N VAL A 188 -8.02 -16.19 0.35
CA VAL A 188 -7.02 -16.07 1.42
C VAL A 188 -7.39 -16.91 2.66
N PRO A 189 -6.46 -17.67 3.26
CA PRO A 189 -5.06 -17.84 2.86
C PRO A 189 -4.91 -18.79 1.67
N SER A 190 -4.12 -18.39 0.67
CA SER A 190 -3.76 -19.22 -0.49
C SER A 190 -2.61 -18.57 -1.26
N ALA A 191 -1.83 -19.34 -2.00
CA ALA A 191 -0.96 -18.79 -3.03
C ALA A 191 -1.77 -18.12 -4.16
N LEU A 192 -2.96 -18.66 -4.47
CA LEU A 192 -3.87 -18.13 -5.48
C LEU A 192 -4.21 -16.66 -5.25
N SER A 193 -4.54 -16.28 -4.02
CA SER A 193 -4.86 -14.88 -3.66
C SER A 193 -3.69 -13.92 -3.89
N GLY A 194 -2.45 -14.43 -3.88
CA GLY A 194 -1.26 -13.64 -4.19
C GLY A 194 -1.23 -13.14 -5.64
N ALA A 195 -2.04 -13.71 -6.54
CA ALA A 195 -2.21 -13.17 -7.89
C ALA A 195 -2.87 -11.78 -7.88
N ALA A 196 -3.79 -11.51 -6.94
CA ALA A 196 -4.42 -10.21 -6.81
C ALA A 196 -3.41 -9.14 -6.35
N THR A 197 -2.52 -9.53 -5.43
CA THR A 197 -1.36 -8.75 -4.97
C THR A 197 -0.41 -8.45 -6.13
N GLY A 198 0.04 -9.47 -6.86
CA GLY A 198 1.00 -9.33 -7.96
C GLY A 198 0.46 -8.48 -9.11
N ALA A 199 -0.77 -8.74 -9.54
CA ALA A 199 -1.42 -7.95 -10.58
C ALA A 199 -1.54 -6.47 -10.18
N GLY A 200 -1.80 -6.20 -8.91
CA GLY A 200 -1.81 -4.85 -8.36
C GLY A 200 -0.46 -4.14 -8.54
N TYR A 201 0.66 -4.78 -8.17
CA TYR A 201 1.99 -4.20 -8.37
C TYR A 201 2.36 -4.02 -9.84
N SER A 202 2.11 -5.03 -10.66
CA SER A 202 2.39 -4.98 -12.11
C SER A 202 1.63 -3.84 -12.81
N ARG A 203 0.36 -3.64 -12.45
CA ARG A 203 -0.45 -2.51 -12.97
C ARG A 203 0.06 -1.17 -12.45
N ASP A 204 0.39 -1.10 -11.16
CA ASP A 204 0.83 0.14 -10.54
C ASP A 204 2.17 0.61 -11.14
N ALA A 205 3.12 -0.30 -11.36
CA ALA A 205 4.38 -0.02 -12.04
C ALA A 205 4.14 0.64 -13.41
N MET A 206 3.26 0.06 -14.23
CA MET A 206 2.91 0.59 -15.54
C MET A 206 2.30 2.00 -15.46
N VAL A 207 1.40 2.22 -14.51
CA VAL A 207 0.73 3.51 -14.29
C VAL A 207 1.72 4.59 -13.83
N VAL A 208 2.55 4.30 -12.82
CA VAL A 208 3.47 5.31 -12.27
C VAL A 208 4.56 5.68 -13.26
N LEU A 209 5.12 4.70 -13.98
CA LEU A 209 6.12 4.93 -15.03
C LEU A 209 5.55 5.79 -16.15
N SER A 210 4.38 5.43 -16.68
CA SER A 210 3.76 6.12 -17.81
C SER A 210 3.32 7.54 -17.44
N THR A 211 2.76 7.72 -16.25
CA THR A 211 2.35 9.04 -15.75
C THR A 211 3.56 9.93 -15.46
N ALA A 212 4.63 9.39 -14.87
CA ALA A 212 5.83 10.17 -14.63
C ALA A 212 6.54 10.55 -15.94
N GLN A 213 6.62 9.64 -16.91
CA GLN A 213 7.16 9.94 -18.23
C GLN A 213 6.33 11.00 -18.97
N TYR A 214 5.00 10.98 -18.84
CA TYR A 214 4.13 12.04 -19.35
C TYR A 214 4.52 13.41 -18.78
N ILE A 215 4.69 13.51 -17.46
CA ILE A 215 5.08 14.76 -16.79
C ILE A 215 6.47 15.22 -17.25
N GLN A 216 7.42 14.30 -17.42
CA GLN A 216 8.75 14.61 -17.97
C GLN A 216 8.68 15.13 -19.40
N ASN A 217 7.79 14.58 -20.22
CA ASN A 217 7.56 15.07 -21.58
C ASN A 217 6.95 16.47 -21.63
N LEU A 218 6.28 16.91 -20.56
CA LEU A 218 5.78 18.28 -20.39
C LEU A 218 6.86 19.28 -19.90
N GLY A 219 8.08 18.81 -19.63
CA GLY A 219 9.21 19.62 -19.18
C GLY A 219 9.32 19.78 -17.66
N TYR A 220 8.58 18.98 -16.90
CA TYR A 220 8.62 18.96 -15.43
C TYR A 220 9.34 17.74 -14.91
N ARG A 221 10.01 17.84 -13.76
CA ARG A 221 10.66 16.68 -13.16
C ARG A 221 9.60 15.78 -12.55
N ALA A 222 9.75 14.48 -12.75
CA ALA A 222 8.93 13.47 -12.10
C ALA A 222 9.75 12.24 -11.74
N VAL A 223 9.49 11.65 -10.58
CA VAL A 223 10.12 10.40 -10.10
C VAL A 223 9.02 9.43 -9.71
N ALA A 224 8.98 8.28 -10.38
CA ALA A 224 8.03 7.21 -10.11
C ALA A 224 8.54 6.29 -8.99
N SER A 225 7.65 5.90 -8.08
CA SER A 225 7.93 5.11 -6.88
C SER A 225 6.74 4.22 -6.52
N MET A 226 6.99 3.07 -5.88
CA MET A 226 5.96 2.15 -5.36
C MET A 226 6.14 1.88 -3.87
N ASN A 227 6.86 0.84 -3.44
CA ASN A 227 7.06 0.53 -2.02
C ASN A 227 8.32 1.20 -1.44
N ASP A 228 9.18 1.70 -2.30
CA ASP A 228 10.41 2.44 -1.98
C ASP A 228 10.13 3.87 -1.51
N THR A 229 11.18 4.63 -1.21
CA THR A 229 11.18 6.10 -0.98
C THR A 229 10.43 6.63 0.25
N SER A 230 9.20 6.19 0.52
CA SER A 230 8.32 6.77 1.54
C SER A 230 7.18 5.84 1.96
N LEU A 231 6.60 6.15 3.12
CA LEU A 231 5.37 5.55 3.61
C LEU A 231 4.18 5.98 2.74
N ALA A 232 3.64 5.07 1.92
CA ALA A 232 2.57 5.38 0.97
C ALA A 232 1.21 5.71 1.63
N ILE A 233 0.87 5.04 2.73
CA ILE A 233 -0.44 5.19 3.40
C ILE A 233 -0.71 6.63 3.87
N PRO A 234 0.18 7.32 4.62
CA PRO A 234 -0.09 8.69 5.04
C PRO A 234 -0.23 9.64 3.83
N LEU A 235 0.58 9.48 2.78
CA LEU A 235 0.47 10.28 1.56
C LEU A 235 -0.88 10.04 0.87
N ALA A 236 -1.36 8.79 0.81
CA ALA A 236 -2.67 8.46 0.25
C ALA A 236 -3.84 9.07 1.04
N ILE A 237 -3.74 9.13 2.37
CA ILE A 237 -4.74 9.79 3.23
C ILE A 237 -4.72 11.30 2.99
N GLN A 238 -3.54 11.92 2.93
CA GLN A 238 -3.40 13.34 2.63
C GLN A 238 -3.97 13.69 1.24
N ALA A 239 -3.74 12.81 0.26
CA ALA A 239 -4.28 12.89 -1.09
C ALA A 239 -5.79 12.57 -1.19
N GLY A 240 -6.48 12.34 -0.07
CA GLY A 240 -7.92 12.16 -0.02
C GLY A 240 -8.44 10.78 -0.47
N LEU A 241 -7.56 9.79 -0.65
CA LEU A 241 -7.94 8.48 -1.17
C LEU A 241 -8.67 7.58 -0.15
N GLY A 242 -8.55 7.89 1.14
CA GLY A 242 -9.20 7.09 2.18
C GLY A 242 -8.81 7.46 3.61
N GLU A 243 -9.13 6.56 4.54
CA GLU A 243 -8.80 6.67 5.97
C GLU A 243 -7.94 5.51 6.45
N TYR A 244 -7.23 5.69 7.56
CA TYR A 244 -6.46 4.64 8.22
C TYR A 244 -7.37 3.63 8.94
N GLY A 245 -7.24 2.34 8.62
CA GLY A 245 -7.95 1.25 9.29
C GLY A 245 -7.15 0.59 10.41
N ARG A 246 -7.84 -0.10 11.34
CA ARG A 246 -7.21 -0.90 12.40
C ARG A 246 -6.21 -1.94 11.88
N LEU A 247 -6.47 -2.48 10.68
CA LEU A 247 -5.57 -3.45 10.04
C LEU A 247 -4.24 -2.83 9.53
N GLY A 248 -4.00 -1.55 9.80
CA GLY A 248 -2.76 -0.87 9.44
C GLY A 248 -2.67 -0.40 8.00
N LEU A 249 -3.77 -0.46 7.24
CA LEU A 249 -3.85 -0.12 5.82
C LEU A 249 -4.83 1.03 5.56
N LEU A 250 -4.68 1.68 4.40
CA LEU A 250 -5.67 2.60 3.85
C LEU A 250 -6.98 1.85 3.59
N ILE A 251 -8.12 2.47 3.91
CA ILE A 251 -9.46 2.03 3.51
C ILE A 251 -10.04 3.11 2.60
N THR A 252 -10.25 2.77 1.33
CA THR A 252 -10.89 3.64 0.33
C THR A 252 -12.40 3.44 0.35
N LYS A 253 -13.16 4.41 -0.20
CA LYS A 253 -14.62 4.26 -0.31
C LYS A 253 -14.98 3.21 -1.37
N GLU A 254 -14.19 3.12 -2.42
CA GLU A 254 -14.45 2.40 -3.66
C GLU A 254 -14.07 0.92 -3.56
N PHE A 255 -13.01 0.59 -2.81
CA PHE A 255 -12.44 -0.76 -2.77
C PHE A 255 -12.13 -1.24 -1.34
N GLY A 256 -12.39 -0.43 -0.32
CA GLY A 256 -12.01 -0.74 1.05
C GLY A 256 -10.49 -0.84 1.19
N PRO A 257 -9.94 -1.81 1.94
CA PRO A 257 -8.49 -1.98 2.07
C PRO A 257 -7.82 -2.68 0.89
N ARG A 258 -8.58 -3.00 -0.17
CA ARG A 258 -8.14 -3.87 -1.26
C ARG A 258 -7.50 -3.06 -2.39
N VAL A 259 -6.49 -2.25 -2.06
CA VAL A 259 -5.74 -1.45 -3.03
C VAL A 259 -4.23 -1.56 -2.83
N ARG A 260 -3.47 -1.41 -3.91
CA ARG A 260 -2.02 -1.10 -3.92
C ARG A 260 -1.82 0.37 -4.19
N LEU A 261 -0.69 0.92 -3.75
CA LEU A 261 -0.42 2.35 -3.81
C LEU A 261 0.90 2.63 -4.52
N GLY A 262 0.84 3.56 -5.47
CA GLY A 262 1.98 4.10 -6.19
C GLY A 262 2.13 5.59 -5.93
N LYS A 263 3.31 6.12 -6.16
CA LYS A 263 3.65 7.52 -5.90
C LYS A 263 4.45 8.10 -7.04
N ILE A 264 4.17 9.36 -7.37
CA ILE A 264 4.97 10.14 -8.31
C ILE A 264 5.29 11.48 -7.68
N TYR A 265 6.57 11.74 -7.47
CA TYR A 265 7.07 13.01 -6.94
C TYR A 265 7.33 13.96 -8.09
N THR A 266 6.85 15.20 -8.02
CA THR A 266 7.01 16.15 -9.12
C THR A 266 7.14 17.60 -8.65
N ASP A 267 7.81 18.41 -9.47
CA ASP A 267 7.84 19.87 -9.35
C ASP A 267 6.77 20.57 -10.22
N LEU A 268 5.93 19.81 -10.93
CA LEU A 268 4.77 20.33 -11.63
C LEU A 268 3.82 21.01 -10.62
N PRO A 269 3.45 22.28 -10.82
CA PRO A 269 2.50 22.96 -9.95
C PRO A 269 1.11 22.32 -10.05
N LEU A 270 0.63 21.71 -8.97
CA LEU A 270 -0.64 20.99 -8.90
C LEU A 270 -1.46 21.48 -7.72
N ALA A 271 -2.78 21.59 -7.91
CA ALA A 271 -3.70 21.73 -6.78
C ALA A 271 -3.78 20.40 -6.01
N HIS A 272 -3.78 20.49 -4.69
CA HIS A 272 -3.80 19.32 -3.80
C HIS A 272 -5.23 19.00 -3.36
N ASP A 273 -5.52 17.70 -3.27
CA ASP A 273 -6.73 17.19 -2.67
C ASP A 273 -6.74 17.39 -1.15
N GLN A 274 -7.88 17.09 -0.54
CA GLN A 274 -8.07 17.18 0.89
C GLN A 274 -8.42 15.80 1.45
N PRO A 275 -7.97 15.47 2.67
CA PRO A 275 -8.34 14.21 3.31
C PRO A 275 -9.85 14.03 3.39
N ALA A 276 -10.33 12.83 3.06
CA ALA A 276 -11.75 12.49 3.06
C ALA A 276 -12.09 11.57 4.23
N ARG A 277 -13.04 11.97 5.08
CA ARG A 277 -13.57 11.15 6.17
C ARG A 277 -14.97 10.61 5.87
N PHE A 278 -15.18 9.34 6.18
CA PHE A 278 -16.42 8.58 6.09
C PHE A 278 -16.61 7.61 7.28
N GLY A 279 -15.83 7.75 8.35
CA GLY A 279 -16.09 7.13 9.66
C GLY A 279 -15.35 5.82 9.91
N VAL A 280 -14.24 5.56 9.23
CA VAL A 280 -13.47 4.31 9.36
C VAL A 280 -12.97 4.12 10.79
N LYS A 281 -12.44 5.16 11.43
CA LYS A 281 -11.95 5.05 12.81
C LYS A 281 -13.07 4.61 13.78
N ALA A 282 -14.21 5.29 13.75
CA ALA A 282 -15.35 4.99 14.63
C ALA A 282 -15.91 3.58 14.40
N PHE A 283 -15.88 3.10 13.15
CA PHE A 283 -16.22 1.72 12.82
C PHE A 283 -15.17 0.73 13.38
N CYS A 284 -13.88 1.01 13.21
CA CYS A 284 -12.78 0.19 13.70
C CYS A 284 -12.75 0.08 15.24
N ASP A 285 -13.24 1.09 15.96
CA ASP A 285 -13.36 1.09 17.43
C ASP A 285 -14.32 0.00 17.94
N VAL A 286 -15.29 -0.43 17.13
CA VAL A 286 -16.28 -1.48 17.51
C VAL A 286 -16.12 -2.80 16.75
N CYS A 287 -15.54 -2.80 15.55
CA CYS A 287 -15.55 -3.97 14.63
C CYS A 287 -14.60 -5.10 15.02
N ARG A 288 -13.31 -4.81 15.19
CA ARG A 288 -12.22 -5.77 15.55
C ARG A 288 -12.08 -7.05 14.69
N ARG A 289 -12.87 -7.27 13.63
CA ARG A 289 -12.81 -8.51 12.80
C ARG A 289 -11.42 -8.87 12.28
N CYS A 290 -10.64 -7.89 11.80
CA CYS A 290 -9.28 -8.13 11.30
C CYS A 290 -8.32 -8.63 12.40
N SER A 291 -8.49 -8.18 13.64
CA SER A 291 -7.69 -8.62 14.79
C SER A 291 -8.12 -9.99 15.28
N GLN A 292 -9.43 -10.21 15.40
CA GLN A 292 -9.99 -11.50 15.81
C GLN A 292 -9.59 -12.62 14.84
N ALA A 293 -9.63 -12.36 13.54
CA ALA A 293 -9.28 -13.33 12.50
C ALA A 293 -7.77 -13.50 12.25
N CYS A 294 -6.90 -12.63 12.77
CA CYS A 294 -5.46 -12.72 12.55
C CYS A 294 -4.88 -13.94 13.32
N PRO A 295 -4.32 -14.96 12.64
CA PRO A 295 -3.87 -16.18 13.31
C PRO A 295 -2.74 -15.95 14.32
N VAL A 296 -1.88 -14.98 14.03
CA VAL A 296 -0.69 -14.63 14.83
C VAL A 296 -0.91 -13.41 15.74
N LYS A 297 -2.15 -12.90 15.83
CA LYS A 297 -2.52 -11.75 16.67
C LYS A 297 -1.59 -10.54 16.47
N ALA A 298 -1.23 -10.27 15.21
CA ALA A 298 -0.39 -9.13 14.85
C ALA A 298 -1.14 -7.79 14.83
N VAL A 299 -2.48 -7.83 14.75
CA VAL A 299 -3.33 -6.63 14.79
C VAL A 299 -3.90 -6.51 16.21
N SER A 300 -3.69 -5.36 16.89
CA SER A 300 -4.20 -5.14 18.24
C SER A 300 -5.73 -4.94 18.28
N GLU A 301 -6.35 -5.43 19.37
CA GLU A 301 -7.77 -5.18 19.72
C GLU A 301 -7.98 -3.85 20.46
N ASP A 302 -6.91 -3.24 20.93
CA ASP A 302 -6.93 -2.06 21.80
C ASP A 302 -7.15 -0.75 21.03
N ALA A 303 -7.20 0.35 21.77
CA ALA A 303 -7.21 1.69 21.19
C ALA A 303 -5.85 1.99 20.51
N PRO A 304 -5.80 2.93 19.55
CA PRO A 304 -4.54 3.44 19.00
C PRO A 304 -3.58 3.94 20.09
N THR A 305 -2.32 3.55 20.00
CA THR A 305 -1.27 3.98 20.94
C THR A 305 -0.04 4.46 20.17
N THR A 306 0.89 5.09 20.88
CA THR A 306 2.22 5.46 20.37
C THR A 306 3.24 4.34 20.58
N MET A 307 2.83 3.23 21.22
CA MET A 307 3.70 2.09 21.52
C MET A 307 4.07 1.36 20.23
N ARG A 308 5.33 0.92 20.19
CA ARG A 308 5.88 0.08 19.12
C ARG A 308 5.90 -1.37 19.61
N HIS A 309 5.62 -2.30 18.71
CA HIS A 309 5.89 -3.72 18.94
C HIS A 309 7.38 -4.02 18.73
N ASN A 310 7.99 -3.39 17.73
CA ASN A 310 9.38 -3.57 17.34
C ASN A 310 9.86 -2.38 16.48
N GLU A 311 11.09 -2.45 16.00
CA GLU A 311 11.76 -1.43 15.19
C GLU A 311 11.09 -1.22 13.82
N SER A 312 10.31 -2.18 13.32
CA SER A 312 9.49 -2.04 12.11
C SER A 312 8.22 -1.21 12.33
N ASN A 313 8.06 -0.57 13.48
CA ASN A 313 6.99 0.39 13.74
C ASN A 313 7.52 1.83 13.80
N LEU A 314 6.78 2.72 13.13
CA LEU A 314 6.99 4.16 13.17
C LEU A 314 6.89 4.69 14.62
N ARG A 315 7.79 5.60 14.99
CA ARG A 315 7.81 6.23 16.31
C ARG A 315 7.03 7.55 16.29
N GLY A 316 6.33 7.85 17.39
CA GLY A 316 5.68 9.15 17.60
C GLY A 316 4.45 9.40 16.74
N VAL A 317 3.72 8.35 16.34
CA VAL A 317 2.38 8.48 15.75
C VAL A 317 1.43 7.58 16.53
N ARG A 318 0.35 8.15 17.07
CA ARG A 318 -0.70 7.35 17.72
C ARG A 318 -1.55 6.68 16.65
N LYS A 319 -1.43 5.37 16.51
CA LYS A 319 -2.18 4.58 15.53
C LYS A 319 -2.33 3.13 15.98
N TRP A 320 -3.14 2.35 15.26
CA TRP A 320 -3.05 0.89 15.34
C TRP A 320 -1.80 0.42 14.60
N SER A 321 -0.71 0.19 15.33
CA SER A 321 0.48 -0.43 14.77
C SER A 321 0.31 -1.93 14.68
N ILE A 322 0.88 -2.51 13.61
CA ILE A 322 0.88 -3.96 13.39
C ILE A 322 2.20 -4.51 13.92
N ASP A 323 2.15 -5.61 14.65
CA ASP A 323 3.35 -6.39 14.95
C ASP A 323 3.87 -7.02 13.66
N ALA A 324 4.80 -6.30 13.02
CA ALA A 324 5.28 -6.63 11.68
C ALA A 324 6.03 -7.96 11.66
N GLU A 325 6.78 -8.28 12.72
CA GLU A 325 7.52 -9.53 12.85
C GLU A 325 6.59 -10.73 12.91
N ARG A 326 5.54 -10.67 13.74
CA ARG A 326 4.52 -11.73 13.78
C ARG A 326 3.80 -11.87 12.45
N CYS A 327 3.42 -10.73 11.85
CA CYS A 327 2.74 -10.72 10.56
C CYS A 327 3.58 -11.39 9.47
N PHE A 328 4.84 -10.96 9.31
CA PHE A 328 5.76 -11.51 8.31
C PHE A 328 6.14 -12.97 8.60
N GLY A 329 6.31 -13.36 9.87
CA GLY A 329 6.55 -14.75 10.25
C GLY A 329 5.45 -15.70 9.74
N TYR A 330 4.19 -15.25 9.74
CA TYR A 330 3.10 -16.04 9.13
C TYR A 330 3.23 -16.17 7.61
N TRP A 331 3.73 -15.14 6.92
CA TRP A 331 3.95 -15.16 5.47
C TRP A 331 5.07 -16.14 5.12
N ALA A 332 6.17 -16.07 5.87
CA ALA A 332 7.30 -16.99 5.75
C ALA A 332 6.85 -18.44 5.95
N ALA A 333 6.13 -18.73 7.05
CA ALA A 333 5.67 -20.08 7.36
C ALA A 333 4.72 -20.67 6.31
N GLN A 334 3.91 -19.85 5.62
CA GLN A 334 3.00 -20.33 4.56
C GLN A 334 3.61 -20.29 3.15
N ASN A 335 4.81 -19.71 2.98
CA ASN A 335 5.45 -19.47 1.68
C ASN A 335 4.57 -18.69 0.67
N SER A 336 3.84 -17.71 1.17
CA SER A 336 3.04 -16.75 0.38
C SER A 336 2.62 -15.56 1.23
N ASP A 337 2.13 -14.51 0.58
CA ASP A 337 1.44 -13.40 1.22
C ASP A 337 0.14 -13.82 1.95
N CYS A 338 -0.22 -13.06 2.99
CA CYS A 338 -1.43 -13.30 3.79
C CYS A 338 -2.62 -12.49 3.26
N ALA A 339 -3.10 -11.47 3.99
CA ALA A 339 -4.31 -10.67 3.71
C ALA A 339 -5.64 -11.18 4.30
N ILE A 340 -5.61 -12.06 5.32
CA ILE A 340 -6.84 -12.46 6.04
C ILE A 340 -7.58 -11.22 6.56
N CYS A 341 -6.82 -10.24 7.07
CA CYS A 341 -7.34 -8.96 7.54
C CYS A 341 -8.07 -8.15 6.47
N LEU A 342 -7.68 -8.24 5.19
CA LEU A 342 -8.41 -7.64 4.07
C LEU A 342 -9.70 -8.41 3.81
N ARG A 343 -9.61 -9.74 3.67
CA ARG A 343 -10.76 -10.62 3.36
C ARG A 343 -11.92 -10.38 4.33
N VAL A 344 -11.63 -10.36 5.63
CA VAL A 344 -12.67 -10.25 6.68
C VAL A 344 -13.13 -8.83 6.97
N CYS A 345 -12.51 -7.82 6.36
CA CYS A 345 -12.86 -6.42 6.61
C CYS A 345 -14.27 -6.12 6.07
N PRO A 346 -15.18 -5.53 6.87
CA PRO A 346 -16.52 -5.15 6.38
C PRO A 346 -16.49 -4.11 5.24
N TYR A 347 -15.39 -3.35 5.11
CA TYR A 347 -15.18 -2.45 3.97
C TYR A 347 -14.67 -3.17 2.71
N ASN A 348 -14.23 -4.42 2.80
CA ASN A 348 -13.85 -5.23 1.63
C ASN A 348 -15.12 -5.79 0.97
N LYS A 349 -15.66 -5.02 0.02
CA LYS A 349 -16.92 -5.30 -0.67
C LYS A 349 -16.83 -4.90 -2.14
N ASP A 350 -17.82 -5.36 -2.90
CA ASP A 350 -18.12 -4.87 -4.25
C ASP A 350 -19.14 -3.72 -4.16
N PHE A 351 -18.65 -2.49 -4.21
CA PHE A 351 -19.48 -1.29 -4.08
C PHE A 351 -20.19 -0.86 -5.38
N SER A 352 -20.10 -1.64 -6.47
CA SER A 352 -21.01 -1.49 -7.61
C SER A 352 -22.48 -1.69 -7.17
N LYS A 353 -22.69 -2.58 -6.20
CA LYS A 353 -23.97 -2.91 -5.60
C LYS A 353 -24.43 -1.80 -4.64
N TRP A 354 -25.60 -1.22 -4.91
CA TRP A 354 -26.11 -0.06 -4.17
C TRP A 354 -26.35 -0.36 -2.67
N TRP A 355 -26.83 -1.56 -2.32
CA TRP A 355 -27.06 -1.93 -0.92
C TRP A 355 -25.77 -2.03 -0.12
N LEU A 356 -24.65 -2.39 -0.75
CA LEU A 356 -23.32 -2.37 -0.11
C LEU A 356 -22.82 -0.94 0.10
N ARG A 357 -23.17 0.00 -0.79
CA ARG A 357 -22.92 1.44 -0.56
C ARG A 357 -23.73 1.98 0.62
N VAL A 358 -24.97 1.53 0.80
CA VAL A 358 -25.78 1.83 1.99
C VAL A 358 -25.13 1.23 3.24
N GLY A 359 -24.67 -0.02 3.19
CA GLY A 359 -23.92 -0.64 4.28
C GLY A 359 -22.68 0.17 4.67
N ARG A 360 -21.87 0.60 3.70
CA ARG A 360 -20.72 1.49 3.93
C ARG A 360 -21.14 2.82 4.56
N TRP A 361 -22.25 3.41 4.12
CA TRP A 361 -22.76 4.63 4.73
C TRP A 361 -23.16 4.38 6.19
N LEU A 362 -23.93 3.33 6.49
CA LEU A 362 -24.30 2.94 7.85
C LEU A 362 -23.07 2.73 8.76
N ALA A 363 -21.99 2.16 8.22
CA ALA A 363 -20.70 1.99 8.90
C ALA A 363 -20.16 3.28 9.51
N GLY A 364 -20.36 4.41 8.83
CA GLY A 364 -19.90 5.73 9.26
C GLY A 364 -20.84 6.43 10.25
N THR A 365 -22.05 5.91 10.47
CA THR A 365 -23.07 6.51 11.33
C THR A 365 -23.09 5.87 12.74
N PRO A 366 -23.91 6.36 13.69
CA PRO A 366 -24.17 5.65 14.94
C PRO A 366 -24.73 4.22 14.77
N LEU A 367 -25.31 3.89 13.61
CA LEU A 367 -25.86 2.55 13.29
C LEU A 367 -24.78 1.52 12.92
N ARG A 368 -23.49 1.85 13.06
CA ARG A 368 -22.36 0.97 12.73
C ARG A 368 -22.40 -0.43 13.36
N ARG A 369 -23.00 -0.58 14.55
CA ARG A 369 -23.17 -1.89 15.20
C ARG A 369 -24.21 -2.75 14.49
N LEU A 370 -25.30 -2.15 14.01
CA LEU A 370 -26.29 -2.83 13.19
C LEU A 370 -25.69 -3.25 11.85
N MET A 371 -24.93 -2.36 11.19
CA MET A 371 -24.20 -2.70 9.97
C MET A 371 -23.28 -3.89 10.19
N LEU A 372 -22.46 -3.86 11.26
CA LEU A 372 -21.55 -4.95 11.58
C LEU A 372 -22.28 -6.27 11.82
N TRP A 373 -23.42 -6.23 12.52
CA TRP A 373 -24.26 -7.42 12.72
C TRP A 373 -24.79 -7.96 11.39
N LEU A 374 -25.29 -7.10 10.49
CA LEU A 374 -25.73 -7.49 9.15
C LEU A 374 -24.58 -8.09 8.33
N ASP A 375 -23.38 -7.51 8.38
CA ASP A 375 -22.20 -8.02 7.69
C ASP A 375 -21.89 -9.48 8.09
N VAL A 376 -21.97 -9.76 9.39
CA VAL A 376 -21.78 -11.12 9.94
C VAL A 376 -22.92 -12.04 9.53
N ALA A 377 -24.18 -11.61 9.71
CA ALA A 377 -25.36 -12.44 9.47
C ALA A 377 -25.49 -12.84 7.99
N LEU A 378 -25.01 -12.00 7.07
CA LEU A 378 -25.00 -12.28 5.62
C LEU A 378 -23.77 -13.10 5.16
N GLY A 379 -22.94 -13.60 6.07
CA GLY A 379 -21.80 -14.45 5.74
C GLY A 379 -20.63 -13.71 5.08
N TYR A 380 -20.57 -12.38 5.18
CA TYR A 380 -19.49 -11.65 4.54
C TYR A 380 -18.13 -11.86 5.23
N GLY A 381 -17.08 -11.93 4.41
CA GLY A 381 -15.72 -12.17 4.86
C GLY A 381 -15.37 -13.65 5.02
N GLU A 382 -16.29 -14.57 4.72
CA GLU A 382 -16.00 -16.00 4.61
C GLU A 382 -15.02 -16.30 3.47
N ARG A 383 -14.31 -17.42 3.60
CA ARG A 383 -13.29 -17.85 2.64
C ARG A 383 -14.00 -18.49 1.45
N MET A 384 -13.61 -18.10 0.25
CA MET A 384 -13.94 -18.84 -0.97
C MET A 384 -12.90 -19.95 -1.17
N ASP A 385 -13.35 -21.18 -1.42
CA ASP A 385 -12.42 -22.25 -1.77
C ASP A 385 -11.74 -21.95 -3.12
N PRO A 386 -10.39 -22.05 -3.21
CA PRO A 386 -9.65 -21.87 -4.46
C PRO A 386 -10.19 -22.69 -5.64
N LYS A 387 -10.59 -23.95 -5.41
CA LYS A 387 -11.28 -24.78 -6.43
C LYS A 387 -12.53 -24.12 -7.00
N ARG A 388 -13.32 -23.47 -6.16
CA ARG A 388 -14.55 -22.79 -6.58
C ARG A 388 -14.21 -21.56 -7.42
N TRP A 389 -13.15 -20.83 -7.08
CA TRP A 389 -12.67 -19.72 -7.91
C TRP A 389 -12.25 -20.21 -9.29
N TRP A 390 -11.46 -21.29 -9.36
CA TRP A 390 -11.04 -21.89 -10.64
C TRP A 390 -12.18 -22.44 -11.49
N ALA A 391 -13.28 -22.87 -10.86
CA ALA A 391 -14.45 -23.42 -11.54
C ALA A 391 -15.49 -22.34 -11.93
N ALA A 392 -15.35 -21.10 -11.45
CA ALA A 392 -16.25 -20.03 -11.82
C ALA A 392 -16.09 -19.71 -13.30
N ALA A 393 -17.20 -19.71 -14.05
CA ALA A 393 -17.21 -19.20 -15.42
C ALA A 393 -17.04 -17.67 -15.38
N GLY A 394 -16.12 -17.15 -16.22
CA GLY A 394 -15.75 -15.74 -16.29
C GLY A 394 -16.85 -14.84 -16.83
#